data_AF-A0AB38B0V3-F1
#
_entry.id   AF-A0AB38B0V3-F1
#
_cell.length_a   1.000
_cell.length_b   1.000
_cell.length_c   1.000
_cell.angle_alpha   90.00
_cell.angle_beta   90.00
_cell.angle_gamma   90.00
#
_symmetry.space_group_name_H-M   'P 1'
#
loop_
_entity.id
_entity.type
_entity.pdbx_description
1 polymer ?
#
loop_
_entity_poly.entity_id
_entity_poly.type
_entity_poly.pdbx_seq_one_letter_code
_entity_poly.pdbx_strand_id
1 'polypeptide(L)'
;MPYAQPAPGPYGMPQQAPQFGYGGGPGMPPPIPPRRKAGKVWGIIGAVAGMVVIGTLASNAAFRGGGSSSGGSSGGPRYRIAVPQTLVGGEYKLAKDISQQAGRSVPSEGANEHDIKTAGGQYTSGTKSLVMLGLYGVIDDPETAVDHTIRGMTRDGKTEVAVADKEFTPSGGGDSLICGVDVRTEMGQKITVPFCVWADSSTSGNVAETDASKLSKEPQSVDLQEFADKADKIRREVRKPLG
;
A
#
# COMPACT_ATOMS: atom_id res chain seq x y z
N MET A 1 57.02 -45.75 -63.24
CA MET A 1 55.57 -45.93 -63.42
C MET A 1 54.95 -46.25 -62.06
N PRO A 2 53.82 -45.67 -61.63
CA PRO A 2 53.43 -44.25 -61.61
C PRO A 2 53.19 -43.71 -60.17
N TYR A 3 52.96 -42.39 -60.12
CA TYR A 3 52.84 -41.45 -58.99
C TYR A 3 51.37 -41.12 -58.62
N ALA A 4 51.22 -40.33 -57.53
CA ALA A 4 50.08 -39.50 -57.06
C ALA A 4 49.09 -40.16 -56.08
N GLN A 5 48.97 -39.75 -54.81
CA GLN A 5 48.52 -38.48 -54.17
C GLN A 5 46.98 -38.20 -54.18
N PRO A 6 46.45 -37.54 -53.12
CA PRO A 6 45.12 -37.81 -52.53
C PRO A 6 44.12 -36.64 -52.63
N ALA A 7 42.82 -36.85 -52.34
CA ALA A 7 41.84 -35.83 -51.87
C ALA A 7 40.47 -36.50 -51.48
N PRO A 8 39.45 -35.79 -50.93
CA PRO A 8 39.22 -35.64 -49.49
C PRO A 8 37.79 -36.01 -49.02
N GLY A 9 37.63 -36.40 -47.75
CA GLY A 9 36.32 -36.59 -47.11
C GLY A 9 35.88 -35.35 -46.30
N PRO A 10 34.60 -34.96 -46.35
CA PRO A 10 34.14 -33.62 -46.00
C PRO A 10 34.01 -33.31 -44.49
N TYR A 11 34.59 -32.16 -44.13
CA TYR A 11 34.16 -31.12 -43.18
C TYR A 11 33.31 -31.53 -41.96
N GLY A 12 33.96 -31.52 -40.79
CA GLY A 12 33.34 -31.20 -39.50
C GLY A 12 33.61 -29.75 -39.07
N MET A 13 32.89 -29.29 -38.05
CA MET A 13 33.22 -28.23 -37.06
C MET A 13 31.98 -27.95 -36.18
N PRO A 14 32.07 -27.42 -34.93
CA PRO A 14 32.76 -27.91 -33.73
C PRO A 14 31.82 -27.97 -32.47
N GLN A 15 32.02 -28.87 -31.49
CA GLN A 15 32.73 -28.66 -30.19
C GLN A 15 32.01 -27.67 -29.22
N GLN A 16 31.81 -27.91 -27.91
CA GLN A 16 32.73 -28.46 -26.91
C GLN A 16 31.99 -28.89 -25.62
N ALA A 17 32.59 -29.85 -24.92
CA ALA A 17 32.06 -30.70 -23.86
C ALA A 17 32.50 -30.25 -22.43
N PRO A 18 32.02 -30.92 -21.35
CA PRO A 18 32.03 -30.45 -19.96
C PRO A 18 33.10 -31.12 -19.07
N GLN A 19 33.50 -30.47 -17.96
CA GLN A 19 34.15 -31.07 -16.76
C GLN A 19 34.06 -30.02 -15.62
N PHE A 20 33.97 -30.28 -14.30
CA PHE A 20 34.55 -31.24 -13.34
C PHE A 20 33.63 -31.26 -12.08
N GLY A 21 33.62 -32.16 -11.08
CA GLY A 21 34.48 -33.27 -10.62
C GLY A 21 34.10 -33.56 -9.14
N TYR A 22 34.11 -34.85 -8.73
CA TYR A 22 33.59 -35.41 -7.47
C TYR A 22 34.62 -35.40 -6.30
N GLY A 23 34.15 -35.40 -5.04
CA GLY A 23 34.95 -35.73 -3.85
C GLY A 23 34.09 -36.01 -2.61
N GLY A 24 34.18 -37.22 -2.04
CA GLY A 24 33.32 -37.74 -0.97
C GLY A 24 33.88 -37.62 0.47
N GLY A 25 32.97 -37.63 1.45
CA GLY A 25 33.22 -37.80 2.88
C GLY A 25 31.89 -37.96 3.65
N PRO A 26 31.82 -38.74 4.75
CA PRO A 26 30.58 -38.96 5.50
C PRO A 26 30.29 -37.72 6.37
N GLY A 27 29.46 -36.82 5.86
CA GLY A 27 29.15 -35.53 6.47
C GLY A 27 27.66 -35.29 6.61
N MET A 28 27.28 -34.72 7.77
CA MET A 28 25.96 -34.36 8.28
C MET A 28 24.84 -34.11 7.25
N PRO A 29 23.58 -34.48 7.58
CA PRO A 29 22.45 -34.07 6.77
C PRO A 29 22.44 -32.54 6.63
N PRO A 30 22.16 -32.01 5.43
CA PRO A 30 22.13 -30.57 5.21
C PRO A 30 21.15 -29.94 6.20
N PRO A 31 21.47 -28.75 6.76
CA PRO A 31 20.55 -28.06 7.64
C PRO A 31 19.25 -27.83 6.85
N ILE A 32 18.19 -28.51 7.28
CA ILE A 32 16.84 -28.27 6.79
C ILE A 32 16.61 -26.79 7.05
N PRO A 33 16.45 -25.93 6.01
CA PRO A 33 16.17 -24.53 6.25
C PRO A 33 14.92 -24.47 7.12
N PRO A 34 14.92 -23.67 8.20
CA PRO A 34 13.74 -23.57 9.06
C PRO A 34 12.57 -23.27 8.15
N ARG A 35 11.56 -24.14 8.17
CA ARG A 35 10.28 -23.94 7.46
C ARG A 35 9.69 -22.64 7.96
N ARG A 36 10.11 -21.52 7.37
CA ARG A 36 9.58 -20.21 7.69
C ARG A 36 8.16 -20.23 7.22
N LYS A 37 7.24 -19.84 8.11
CA LYS A 37 5.86 -19.45 7.80
C LYS A 37 5.79 -18.21 6.86
N ALA A 38 6.82 -17.97 6.07
CA ALA A 38 6.99 -16.85 5.15
C ALA A 38 5.94 -16.88 4.04
N GLY A 39 5.48 -18.06 3.59
CA GLY A 39 4.42 -18.15 2.58
C GLY A 39 3.09 -17.53 3.02
N LYS A 40 2.75 -17.62 4.32
CA LYS A 40 1.52 -17.02 4.86
C LYS A 40 1.66 -15.50 5.02
N VAL A 41 2.83 -15.03 5.43
CA VAL A 41 3.12 -13.60 5.57
C VAL A 41 3.13 -12.91 4.20
N TRP A 42 3.76 -13.50 3.18
CA TRP A 42 3.74 -12.95 1.81
C TRP A 42 2.36 -13.00 1.15
N GLY A 43 1.55 -14.03 1.43
CA GLY A 43 0.15 -14.10 0.97
C GLY A 43 -0.75 -13.02 1.57
N ILE A 44 -0.54 -12.67 2.84
CA ILE A 44 -1.28 -11.60 3.53
C ILE A 44 -0.85 -10.22 3.02
N ILE A 45 0.44 -10.00 2.79
CA ILE A 45 0.96 -8.75 2.17
C ILE A 45 0.31 -8.50 0.79
N GLY A 46 0.05 -9.57 0.02
CA GLY A 46 -0.70 -9.48 -1.24
C GLY A 46 -2.18 -9.11 -1.08
N ALA A 47 -2.84 -9.58 -0.02
CA ALA A 47 -4.25 -9.30 0.28
C ALA A 47 -4.49 -7.85 0.76
N VAL A 48 -3.54 -7.25 1.49
CA VAL A 48 -3.68 -5.87 2.00
C VAL A 48 -3.40 -4.81 0.90
N ALA A 49 -2.67 -5.18 -0.17
CA ALA A 49 -2.37 -4.25 -1.27
C ALA A 49 -3.61 -3.76 -2.05
N GLY A 50 -4.73 -4.49 -1.98
CA GLY A 50 -6.02 -4.08 -2.56
C GLY A 50 -6.92 -3.30 -1.60
N MET A 51 -6.52 -3.09 -0.35
CA MET A 51 -7.35 -2.46 0.69
C MET A 51 -7.47 -0.96 0.56
N VAL A 52 -6.53 -0.34 -0.15
CA VAL A 52 -6.49 1.11 -0.25
C VAL A 52 -6.81 1.55 -1.66
N VAL A 53 -7.92 2.28 -1.77
CA VAL A 53 -8.37 2.90 -3.02
C VAL A 53 -8.17 4.39 -2.89
N ILE A 54 -7.64 4.99 -3.95
CA ILE A 54 -7.55 6.44 -4.06
C ILE A 54 -8.86 6.88 -4.71
N GLY A 55 -9.60 7.76 -4.03
CA GLY A 55 -10.87 8.29 -4.53
C GLY A 55 -10.75 8.69 -6.00
N THR A 56 -11.70 8.23 -6.82
CA THR A 56 -11.68 8.51 -8.26
C THR A 56 -11.79 10.02 -8.48
N LEU A 57 -10.74 10.62 -9.06
CA LEU A 57 -10.72 12.03 -9.52
C LEU A 57 -11.71 12.31 -10.68
N ALA A 58 -12.45 11.29 -11.10
CA ALA A 58 -13.42 11.35 -12.18
C ALA A 58 -14.83 11.62 -11.64
N SER A 59 -15.18 12.89 -11.47
CA SER A 59 -16.59 13.29 -11.38
C SER A 59 -16.85 14.56 -12.18
N ASN A 60 -16.92 14.40 -13.50
CA ASN A 60 -17.72 15.28 -14.35
C ASN A 60 -19.01 14.55 -14.73
N ALA A 61 -20.03 14.65 -13.87
CA ALA A 61 -21.43 14.70 -14.25
C ALA A 61 -22.31 14.92 -13.01
N ALA A 62 -23.02 16.06 -13.00
CA ALA A 62 -24.17 16.36 -12.16
C ALA A 62 -23.94 16.84 -10.72
N PHE A 63 -23.29 18.00 -10.55
CA PHE A 63 -23.82 19.03 -9.64
C PHE A 63 -23.60 20.42 -10.25
N ARG A 64 -24.59 20.86 -11.05
CA ARG A 64 -24.87 22.28 -11.23
C ARG A 64 -25.71 22.71 -10.03
N GLY A 65 -25.07 23.29 -9.02
CA GLY A 65 -25.73 23.87 -7.85
C GLY A 65 -24.75 24.80 -7.16
N GLY A 66 -25.01 26.10 -7.21
CA GLY A 66 -24.11 27.14 -6.75
C GLY A 66 -23.78 27.05 -5.27
N GLY A 67 -22.52 27.33 -4.96
CA GLY A 67 -22.01 27.56 -3.63
C GLY A 67 -20.57 28.01 -3.76
N SER A 68 -20.34 29.32 -3.67
CA SER A 68 -18.99 29.87 -3.53
C SER A 68 -18.41 29.37 -2.20
N SER A 69 -17.52 28.39 -2.24
CA SER A 69 -16.57 28.11 -1.15
C SER A 69 -15.19 28.60 -1.57
N SER A 70 -14.93 29.88 -1.29
CA SER A 70 -13.59 30.46 -1.28
C SER A 70 -12.75 29.77 -0.20
N GLY A 71 -12.11 28.66 -0.55
CA GLY A 71 -11.24 27.87 0.32
C GLY A 71 -9.86 27.53 -0.26
N GLY A 72 -9.62 27.81 -1.55
CA GLY A 72 -8.28 27.69 -2.14
C GLY A 72 -7.31 28.65 -1.45
N SER A 73 -6.41 28.13 -0.61
CA SER A 73 -5.27 28.92 -0.16
C SER A 73 -4.47 29.31 -1.40
N SER A 74 -4.38 30.61 -1.66
CA SER A 74 -3.58 31.18 -2.75
C SER A 74 -2.07 30.90 -2.63
N GLY A 75 -1.61 30.35 -1.50
CA GLY A 75 -0.33 29.69 -1.38
C GLY A 75 -0.53 28.20 -1.58
N GLY A 76 0.16 27.62 -2.57
CA GLY A 76 0.06 26.20 -2.95
C GLY A 76 0.32 25.21 -1.81
N PRO A 77 0.55 23.91 -2.12
CA PRO A 77 0.58 22.88 -1.09
C PRO A 77 1.63 23.18 -0.02
N ARG A 78 1.24 23.10 1.25
CA ARG A 78 2.10 23.31 2.42
C ARG A 78 2.84 22.04 2.84
N TYR A 79 2.38 20.89 2.38
CA TYR A 79 2.91 19.60 2.77
C TYR A 79 3.05 18.66 1.58
N ARG A 80 4.05 17.79 1.67
CA ARG A 80 4.19 16.58 0.88
C ARG A 80 4.13 15.35 1.78
N ILE A 81 3.88 14.19 1.17
CA ILE A 81 3.94 12.90 1.87
C ILE A 81 5.26 12.21 1.52
N ALA A 82 5.94 11.69 2.53
CA ALA A 82 7.10 10.83 2.40
C ALA A 82 6.74 9.37 2.75
N VAL A 83 7.62 8.44 2.38
CA VAL A 83 7.54 7.03 2.80
C VAL A 83 8.72 6.75 3.75
N PRO A 84 8.53 6.89 5.07
CA PRO A 84 9.57 6.60 6.05
C PRO A 84 9.99 5.12 6.05
N GLN A 85 11.19 4.82 6.54
CA GLN A 85 11.60 3.43 6.77
C GLN A 85 10.85 2.77 7.93
N THR A 86 10.32 3.57 8.85
CA THR A 86 9.55 3.11 10.00
C THR A 86 8.38 4.02 10.31
N LEU A 87 7.32 3.45 10.85
CA LEU A 87 6.16 4.18 11.35
C LEU A 87 5.87 3.87 12.83
N VAL A 88 5.07 4.74 13.45
CA VAL A 88 4.59 4.63 14.83
C VAL A 88 5.77 4.60 15.81
N GLY A 89 6.75 5.48 15.61
CA GLY A 89 7.95 5.54 16.45
C GLY A 89 8.84 4.30 16.39
N GLY A 90 8.83 3.57 15.27
CA GLY A 90 9.69 2.41 15.04
C GLY A 90 9.01 1.05 15.16
N GLU A 91 7.74 0.99 15.58
CA GLU A 91 6.99 -0.26 15.72
C GLU A 91 6.84 -0.99 14.37
N TYR A 92 6.54 -0.24 13.31
CA TYR A 92 6.31 -0.77 11.98
C TYR A 92 7.52 -0.49 11.09
N LYS A 93 7.98 -1.50 10.35
CA LYS A 93 9.08 -1.38 9.36
C LYS A 93 8.55 -1.47 7.95
N LEU A 94 9.07 -0.64 7.07
CA LEU A 94 8.72 -0.66 5.64
C LEU A 94 9.10 -2.03 5.06
N ALA A 95 8.11 -2.74 4.55
CA ALA A 95 8.29 -3.98 3.81
C ALA A 95 8.36 -3.71 2.30
N LYS A 96 7.56 -2.74 1.81
CA LYS A 96 7.51 -2.41 0.39
C LYS A 96 7.06 -0.96 0.18
N ASP A 97 7.83 -0.21 -0.62
CA ASP A 97 7.35 1.07 -1.18
C ASP A 97 6.42 0.75 -2.37
N ILE A 98 5.21 1.32 -2.34
CA ILE A 98 4.19 1.13 -3.37
C ILE A 98 3.78 2.44 -4.05
N SER A 99 4.55 3.51 -3.87
CA SER A 99 4.25 4.84 -4.40
C SER A 99 4.10 4.82 -5.93
N GLN A 100 5.02 4.16 -6.63
CA GLN A 100 4.93 4.03 -8.09
C GLN A 100 3.73 3.20 -8.56
N GLN A 101 3.35 2.18 -7.78
CA GLN A 101 2.20 1.33 -8.11
C GLN A 101 0.90 2.13 -7.94
N ALA A 102 0.77 2.87 -6.83
CA ALA A 102 -0.36 3.73 -6.56
C ALA A 102 -0.52 4.82 -7.65
N GLY A 103 0.57 5.46 -8.05
CA GLY A 103 0.56 6.55 -9.03
C GLY A 103 0.12 6.15 -10.45
N ARG A 104 0.17 4.87 -10.81
CA ARG A 104 -0.28 4.40 -12.15
C ARG A 104 -1.79 4.54 -12.37
N SER A 105 -2.55 4.57 -11.29
CA SER A 105 -4.02 4.58 -11.32
C SER A 105 -4.62 5.91 -10.89
N VAL A 106 -3.78 6.92 -10.62
CA VAL A 106 -4.21 8.22 -10.10
C VAL A 106 -3.81 9.30 -11.10
N PRO A 107 -4.80 9.96 -11.74
CA PRO A 107 -4.52 11.14 -12.54
C PRO A 107 -3.84 12.22 -11.69
N SER A 108 -2.98 13.04 -12.29
CA SER A 108 -2.39 14.19 -11.57
C SER A 108 -3.39 15.33 -11.40
N GLU A 109 -4.43 15.37 -12.24
CA GLU A 109 -5.45 16.42 -12.28
C GLU A 109 -6.85 15.82 -12.10
N GLY A 110 -7.69 16.55 -11.37
CA GLY A 110 -9.09 16.24 -11.07
C GLY A 110 -9.94 17.50 -11.03
N ALA A 111 -11.20 17.36 -10.63
CA ALA A 111 -12.10 18.50 -10.48
C ALA A 111 -11.76 19.37 -9.27
N ASN A 112 -11.22 18.78 -8.20
CA ASN A 112 -10.85 19.43 -6.96
C ASN A 112 -9.38 19.17 -6.59
N GLU A 113 -8.59 18.66 -7.53
CA GLU A 113 -7.27 18.14 -7.27
C GLU A 113 -6.29 18.55 -8.37
N HIS A 114 -5.15 19.12 -7.99
CA HIS A 114 -4.15 19.64 -8.93
C HIS A 114 -2.73 19.23 -8.54
N ASP A 115 -1.91 18.94 -9.55
CA ASP A 115 -0.51 18.51 -9.39
C ASP A 115 -0.35 17.33 -8.42
N ILE A 116 -1.32 16.42 -8.40
CA ILE A 116 -1.37 15.30 -7.45
C ILE A 116 -0.21 14.32 -7.70
N LYS A 117 0.45 13.99 -6.59
CA LYS A 117 1.44 12.93 -6.49
C LYS A 117 1.01 11.93 -5.44
N THR A 118 1.42 10.68 -5.64
CA THR A 118 1.11 9.58 -4.72
C THR A 118 2.33 9.17 -3.91
N ALA A 119 2.13 8.85 -2.64
CA ALA A 119 3.12 8.19 -1.80
C ALA A 119 2.45 7.03 -1.05
N GLY A 120 3.15 5.92 -0.90
CA GLY A 120 2.56 4.76 -0.25
C GLY A 120 3.55 3.71 0.18
N GLY A 121 3.23 3.03 1.28
CA GLY A 121 4.07 1.98 1.83
C GLY A 121 3.26 0.87 2.48
N GLN A 122 3.77 -0.35 2.35
CA GLN A 122 3.36 -1.51 3.12
C GLN A 122 4.37 -1.72 4.23
N TYR A 123 3.88 -1.83 5.46
CA TYR A 123 4.69 -1.94 6.66
C TYR A 123 4.28 -3.18 7.46
N THR A 124 5.23 -3.70 8.25
CA THR A 124 5.01 -4.90 9.05
C THR A 124 5.52 -4.73 10.47
N SER A 125 4.83 -5.37 11.42
CA SER A 125 5.23 -5.51 12.81
C SER A 125 4.74 -6.86 13.35
N GLY A 126 5.64 -7.85 13.44
CA GLY A 126 5.27 -9.21 13.84
C GLY A 126 4.23 -9.83 12.89
N THR A 127 3.02 -10.09 13.39
CA THR A 127 1.87 -10.58 12.62
C THR A 127 1.01 -9.47 12.00
N LYS A 128 1.26 -8.21 12.38
CA LYS A 128 0.52 -7.06 11.85
C LYS A 128 1.09 -6.61 10.51
N SER A 129 0.19 -6.26 9.60
CA SER A 129 0.50 -5.58 8.34
C SER A 129 -0.30 -4.29 8.27
N LEU A 130 0.37 -3.21 7.90
CA LEU A 130 -0.23 -1.89 7.77
C LEU A 130 0.04 -1.36 6.36
N VAL A 131 -0.96 -0.81 5.71
CA VAL A 131 -0.80 -0.11 4.44
C VAL A 131 -1.22 1.33 4.63
N MET A 132 -0.40 2.24 4.12
CA MET A 132 -0.68 3.66 4.02
C MET A 132 -0.56 4.07 2.56
N LEU A 133 -1.60 4.70 2.01
CA LEU A 133 -1.47 5.49 0.79
C LEU A 133 -1.89 6.93 1.09
N GLY A 134 -1.25 7.86 0.42
CA GLY A 134 -1.67 9.24 0.41
C GLY A 134 -1.38 9.95 -0.90
N LEU A 135 -2.12 11.03 -1.09
CA LEU A 135 -1.97 12.00 -2.17
C LEU A 135 -1.40 13.29 -1.60
N TYR A 136 -0.60 13.99 -2.38
CA TYR A 136 -0.17 15.34 -2.06
C TYR A 136 -0.05 16.20 -3.31
N GLY A 137 -0.45 17.46 -3.17
CA GLY A 137 -0.69 18.42 -4.24
C GLY A 137 -1.72 19.43 -3.73
N VAL A 138 -2.45 20.11 -4.62
CA VAL A 138 -3.56 20.97 -4.19
C VAL A 138 -4.84 20.15 -4.12
N ILE A 139 -5.55 20.25 -3.01
CA ILE A 139 -6.86 19.61 -2.79
C ILE A 139 -7.83 20.72 -2.39
N ASP A 140 -8.71 21.12 -3.30
CA ASP A 140 -9.63 22.24 -3.08
C ASP A 140 -10.81 21.86 -2.17
N ASP A 141 -11.19 20.58 -2.18
CA ASP A 141 -12.28 20.04 -1.35
C ASP A 141 -11.82 18.77 -0.59
N PRO A 142 -11.17 18.95 0.58
CA PRO A 142 -10.70 17.83 1.39
C PRO A 142 -11.83 16.92 1.88
N GLU A 143 -13.03 17.45 2.14
CA GLU A 143 -14.17 16.65 2.62
C GLU A 143 -14.64 15.68 1.53
N THR A 144 -14.78 16.16 0.30
CA THR A 144 -15.08 15.31 -0.87
C THR A 144 -13.97 14.28 -1.10
N ALA A 145 -12.69 14.64 -0.92
CA ALA A 145 -11.58 13.69 -1.05
C ALA A 145 -11.66 12.54 -0.02
N VAL A 146 -12.08 12.83 1.22
CA VAL A 146 -12.32 11.80 2.26
C VAL A 146 -13.48 10.89 1.86
N ASP A 147 -14.63 11.45 1.49
CA ASP A 147 -15.82 10.68 1.09
C ASP A 147 -15.54 9.78 -0.13
N HIS A 148 -14.87 10.31 -1.16
CA HIS A 148 -14.48 9.53 -2.34
C HIS A 148 -13.53 8.38 -2.00
N THR A 149 -12.61 8.58 -1.06
CA THR A 149 -11.69 7.54 -0.60
C THR A 149 -12.46 6.42 0.13
N ILE A 150 -13.35 6.75 1.06
CA ILE A 150 -14.18 5.78 1.79
C ILE A 150 -15.09 4.99 0.85
N ARG A 151 -15.77 5.68 -0.08
CA ARG A 151 -16.59 5.02 -1.12
C ARG A 151 -15.74 4.12 -2.02
N GLY A 152 -14.51 4.51 -2.33
CA GLY A 152 -13.57 3.69 -3.10
C GLY A 152 -13.26 2.37 -2.41
N MET A 153 -13.01 2.41 -1.09
CA MET A 153 -12.65 1.22 -0.31
C MET A 153 -13.79 0.19 -0.19
N THR A 154 -15.05 0.63 -0.28
CA THR A 154 -16.22 -0.23 -0.05
C THR A 154 -16.88 -0.77 -1.34
N ARG A 155 -16.52 -0.24 -2.52
CA ARG A 155 -17.14 -0.57 -3.82
C ARG A 155 -16.57 -1.79 -4.55
N ASP A 156 -15.63 -2.53 -3.95
CA ASP A 156 -14.94 -3.64 -4.61
C ASP A 156 -15.72 -4.97 -4.65
N GLY A 157 -16.93 -5.01 -4.07
CA GLY A 157 -17.80 -6.18 -4.01
C GLY A 157 -17.29 -7.31 -3.11
N LYS A 158 -16.17 -7.11 -2.41
CA LYS A 158 -15.56 -8.05 -1.45
C LYS A 158 -15.47 -7.48 -0.03
N THR A 159 -15.87 -6.22 0.13
CA THR A 159 -15.82 -5.46 1.37
C THR A 159 -17.22 -5.26 1.93
N GLU A 160 -17.40 -5.63 3.20
CA GLU A 160 -18.59 -5.42 4.00
C GLU A 160 -18.28 -4.35 5.05
N VAL A 161 -19.09 -3.30 5.15
CA VAL A 161 -18.97 -2.30 6.22
C VAL A 161 -19.49 -2.94 7.51
N ALA A 162 -18.59 -3.28 8.43
CA ALA A 162 -18.94 -3.98 9.67
C ALA A 162 -19.15 -3.03 10.85
N VAL A 163 -18.42 -1.91 10.87
CA VAL A 163 -18.66 -0.78 11.77
C VAL A 163 -18.62 0.48 10.91
N ALA A 164 -19.73 1.20 10.88
CA ALA A 164 -19.86 2.44 10.12
C ALA A 164 -18.75 3.42 10.50
N ASP A 165 -18.22 4.10 9.48
CA ASP A 165 -17.22 5.12 9.70
C ASP A 165 -17.82 6.33 10.43
N LYS A 166 -17.00 6.95 11.26
CA LYS A 166 -17.36 8.17 11.99
C LYS A 166 -16.12 8.99 12.29
N GLU A 167 -16.35 10.24 12.67
CA GLU A 167 -15.29 11.17 13.04
C GLU A 167 -14.69 10.82 14.41
N PHE A 168 -13.35 10.91 14.48
CA PHE A 168 -12.56 10.81 15.69
C PHE A 168 -11.59 11.97 15.78
N THR A 169 -11.54 12.61 16.95
CA THR A 169 -10.48 13.54 17.30
C THR A 169 -9.35 12.75 18.00
N PRO A 170 -8.09 12.86 17.56
CA PRO A 170 -6.97 12.22 18.24
C PRO A 170 -6.82 12.69 19.68
N SER A 171 -6.51 11.78 20.60
CA SER A 171 -6.33 12.06 22.03
C SER A 171 -5.20 13.07 22.30
N GLY A 172 -4.20 13.12 21.41
CA GLY A 172 -3.10 14.09 21.44
C GLY A 172 -3.46 15.49 20.90
N GLY A 173 -4.71 15.69 20.46
CA GLY A 173 -5.15 16.88 19.74
C GLY A 173 -4.76 16.88 18.26
N GLY A 174 -5.34 17.81 17.51
CA GLY A 174 -5.15 17.96 16.07
C GLY A 174 -6.44 17.80 15.28
N ASP A 175 -6.34 17.88 13.95
CA ASP A 175 -7.51 17.77 13.07
C ASP A 175 -8.10 16.37 13.13
N SER A 176 -9.43 16.29 13.12
CA SER A 176 -10.14 15.01 13.12
C SER A 176 -9.82 14.16 11.89
N LEU A 177 -10.16 12.88 11.99
CA LEU A 177 -10.12 11.92 10.90
C LEU A 177 -11.33 11.00 10.97
N ILE A 178 -11.68 10.38 9.84
CA ILE A 178 -12.80 9.45 9.76
C ILE A 178 -12.27 8.03 9.85
N CYS A 179 -12.78 7.22 10.80
CA CYS A 179 -12.36 5.84 10.97
C CYS A 179 -13.54 4.88 11.05
N GLY A 180 -13.35 3.67 10.54
CA GLY A 180 -14.35 2.60 10.52
C GLY A 180 -13.71 1.22 10.55
N VAL A 181 -14.54 0.18 10.49
CA VAL A 181 -14.08 -1.21 10.38
C VAL A 181 -14.80 -1.90 9.24
N ASP A 182 -14.00 -2.38 8.29
CA ASP A 182 -14.47 -3.23 7.22
C ASP A 182 -14.19 -4.70 7.50
N VAL A 183 -15.00 -5.57 6.92
CA VAL A 183 -14.72 -7.00 6.81
C VAL A 183 -14.56 -7.35 5.34
N ARG A 184 -13.37 -7.84 4.98
CA ARG A 184 -13.07 -8.27 3.61
C ARG A 184 -13.02 -9.77 3.51
N THR A 185 -13.53 -10.31 2.41
CA THR A 185 -13.42 -11.75 2.12
C THR A 185 -12.28 -12.00 1.14
N GLU A 186 -11.20 -12.59 1.63
CA GLU A 186 -10.00 -12.90 0.85
C GLU A 186 -9.68 -14.40 0.92
N MET A 187 -9.58 -15.05 -0.25
CA MET A 187 -9.38 -16.51 -0.34
C MET A 187 -10.34 -17.32 0.56
N GLY A 188 -11.59 -16.87 0.67
CA GLY A 188 -12.62 -17.49 1.51
C GLY A 188 -12.50 -17.23 3.01
N GLN A 189 -11.59 -16.36 3.45
CA GLN A 189 -11.43 -15.96 4.86
C GLN A 189 -11.95 -14.53 5.07
N LYS A 190 -12.74 -14.33 6.13
CA LYS A 190 -13.13 -12.99 6.59
C LYS A 190 -11.98 -12.36 7.37
N ILE A 191 -11.57 -11.18 6.93
CA ILE A 191 -10.51 -10.37 7.51
C ILE A 191 -11.12 -9.07 8.00
N THR A 192 -11.00 -8.80 9.29
CA THR A 192 -11.39 -7.53 9.93
C THR A 192 -10.29 -6.49 9.73
N VAL A 193 -10.66 -5.33 9.22
CA VAL A 193 -9.75 -4.27 8.78
C VAL A 193 -10.20 -2.93 9.35
N PRO A 194 -9.63 -2.47 10.47
CA PRO A 194 -9.74 -1.07 10.83
C PRO A 194 -9.09 -0.18 9.76
N PHE A 195 -9.74 0.91 9.44
CA PHE A 195 -9.20 1.94 8.58
C PHE A 195 -9.46 3.35 9.13
N CYS A 196 -8.64 4.29 8.69
CA CYS A 196 -8.78 5.71 8.99
C CYS A 196 -8.40 6.54 7.75
N VAL A 197 -9.15 7.60 7.48
CA VAL A 197 -9.00 8.50 6.32
C VAL A 197 -8.97 9.94 6.80
N TRP A 198 -8.14 10.76 6.17
CA TRP A 198 -8.07 12.20 6.43
C TRP A 198 -7.70 12.96 5.15
N ALA A 199 -8.01 14.25 5.13
CA ALA A 199 -7.51 15.16 4.12
C ALA A 199 -7.39 16.59 4.66
N ASP A 200 -6.50 17.36 4.05
CA ASP A 200 -6.43 18.83 4.11
C ASP A 200 -6.12 19.37 2.71
N SER A 201 -5.93 20.68 2.59
CA SER A 201 -5.70 21.32 1.29
C SER A 201 -4.40 20.93 0.59
N SER A 202 -3.50 20.21 1.27
CA SER A 202 -2.20 19.78 0.73
C SER A 202 -2.06 18.26 0.58
N THR A 203 -2.80 17.50 1.39
CA THR A 203 -2.61 16.06 1.53
C THR A 203 -3.92 15.34 1.82
N SER A 204 -4.15 14.21 1.16
CA SER A 204 -5.12 13.21 1.61
C SER A 204 -4.39 11.90 1.92
N GLY A 205 -4.91 11.12 2.86
CA GLY A 205 -4.29 9.87 3.24
C GLY A 205 -5.25 8.92 3.89
N ASN A 206 -4.92 7.65 3.82
CA ASN A 206 -5.60 6.64 4.58
C ASN A 206 -4.62 5.56 5.05
N VAL A 207 -5.01 4.90 6.13
CA VAL A 207 -4.32 3.73 6.68
C VAL A 207 -5.31 2.61 6.90
N ALA A 208 -4.86 1.39 6.64
CA ALA A 208 -5.56 0.17 6.98
C ALA A 208 -4.59 -0.81 7.65
N GLU A 209 -5.07 -1.57 8.62
CA GLU A 209 -4.27 -2.55 9.35
C GLU A 209 -4.95 -3.92 9.38
N THR A 210 -4.14 -4.97 9.36
CA THR A 210 -4.57 -6.36 9.61
C THR A 210 -3.64 -7.02 10.60
N ASP A 211 -4.13 -8.01 11.33
CA ASP A 211 -3.32 -8.85 12.21
C ASP A 211 -3.53 -10.34 11.87
N ALA A 212 -2.49 -10.98 11.33
CA ALA A 212 -2.53 -12.39 10.95
C ALA A 212 -2.82 -13.34 12.11
N SER A 213 -2.60 -12.91 13.36
CA SER A 213 -2.94 -13.69 14.56
C SER A 213 -4.42 -13.61 14.93
N LYS A 214 -5.15 -12.61 14.40
CA LYS A 214 -6.53 -12.27 14.76
C LYS A 214 -7.34 -11.79 13.53
N LEU A 215 -7.20 -12.49 12.40
CA LEU A 215 -7.85 -12.07 11.13
C LEU A 215 -9.37 -11.92 11.27
N SER A 216 -10.02 -12.82 12.01
CA SER A 216 -11.46 -12.81 12.24
C SER A 216 -11.83 -12.23 13.61
N LYS A 217 -11.06 -11.24 14.09
CA LYS A 217 -11.42 -10.45 15.29
C LYS A 217 -12.82 -9.87 15.10
N GLU A 218 -13.66 -9.92 16.12
CA GLU A 218 -14.98 -9.30 16.09
C GLU A 218 -14.84 -7.79 15.77
N PRO A 219 -15.44 -7.28 14.68
CA PRO A 219 -15.27 -5.89 14.25
C PRO A 219 -15.62 -4.86 15.34
N GLN A 220 -16.66 -5.12 16.12
CA GLN A 220 -17.15 -4.27 17.21
C GLN A 220 -16.18 -4.22 18.41
N SER A 221 -15.25 -5.17 18.52
CA SER A 221 -14.22 -5.21 19.56
C SER A 221 -12.94 -4.44 19.18
N VAL A 222 -12.92 -3.80 18.01
CA VAL A 222 -11.83 -2.94 17.58
C VAL A 222 -11.91 -1.61 18.32
N ASP A 223 -10.80 -1.24 18.97
CA ASP A 223 -10.67 0.09 19.57
C ASP A 223 -10.31 1.11 18.48
N LEU A 224 -11.35 1.76 17.96
CA LEU A 224 -11.19 2.77 16.90
C LEU A 224 -10.55 4.05 17.41
N GLN A 225 -10.64 4.38 18.70
CA GLN A 225 -9.96 5.56 19.24
C GLN A 225 -8.45 5.31 19.31
N GLU A 226 -8.02 4.13 19.79
CA GLU A 226 -6.61 3.73 19.76
C GLU A 226 -6.08 3.72 18.31
N PHE A 227 -6.88 3.22 17.37
CA PHE A 227 -6.50 3.21 15.96
C PHE A 227 -6.43 4.61 15.36
N ALA A 228 -7.34 5.52 15.72
CA ALA A 228 -7.30 6.92 15.30
C ALA A 228 -6.05 7.64 15.81
N ASP A 229 -5.65 7.41 17.06
CA ASP A 229 -4.42 7.96 17.64
C ASP A 229 -3.17 7.45 16.90
N LYS A 230 -3.18 6.16 16.54
CA LYS A 230 -2.13 5.56 15.70
C LYS A 230 -2.09 6.18 14.30
N ALA A 231 -3.24 6.35 13.66
CA ALA A 231 -3.36 6.96 12.33
C ALA A 231 -2.87 8.41 12.32
N ASP A 232 -3.22 9.20 13.35
CA ASP A 232 -2.73 10.57 13.50
C ASP A 232 -1.21 10.64 13.71
N LYS A 233 -0.63 9.70 14.48
CA LYS A 233 0.83 9.57 14.57
C LYS A 233 1.46 9.28 13.21
N ILE A 234 0.88 8.37 12.42
CA ILE A 234 1.33 8.09 11.05
C ILE A 234 1.22 9.35 10.18
N ARG A 235 0.08 10.03 10.19
CA ARG A 235 -0.16 11.29 9.47
C ARG A 235 0.95 12.32 9.74
N ARG A 236 1.33 12.50 11.00
CA ARG A 236 2.43 13.41 11.38
C ARG A 236 3.81 12.93 10.90
N GLU A 237 4.10 11.64 11.00
CA GLU A 237 5.40 11.09 10.61
C GLU A 237 5.66 11.15 9.09
N VAL A 238 4.60 10.95 8.29
CA VAL A 238 4.68 10.93 6.82
C VAL A 238 4.65 12.33 6.21
N ARG A 239 3.98 13.31 6.87
CA ARG A 239 3.95 14.69 6.40
C ARG A 239 5.32 15.35 6.52
N LYS A 240 5.70 16.09 5.47
CA LYS A 240 6.88 16.96 5.44
C LYS A 240 6.47 18.33 4.93
N PRO A 241 6.85 19.42 5.60
CA PRO A 241 6.55 20.76 5.12
C PRO A 241 7.19 21.00 3.75
N LEU A 242 6.46 21.74 2.92
CA LEU A 242 6.96 22.40 1.72
C LEU A 242 7.30 23.84 2.13
N GLY A 243 8.48 24.31 1.73
CA GLY A 243 9.06 25.58 2.17
C GLY A 243 8.33 26.81 1.62
#